data_AF-A0A8C7XDT3-F1
#
_entry.id   AF-A0A8C7XDT3-F1
#
_cell.length_a   1.000
_cell.length_b   1.000
_cell.length_c   1.000
_cell.angle_alpha   90.00
_cell.angle_beta   90.00
_cell.angle_gamma   90.00
#
_symmetry.space_group_name_H-M   'P 1'
#
loop_
_entity.id
_entity.type
_entity.pdbx_description
1 polymer ?
#
loop_
_entity_poly.entity_id
_entity_poly.type
_entity_poly.pdbx_seq_one_letter_code
_entity_poly.pdbx_strand_id
1 'polypeptide(L)'
;RPKAAAGNAHTGLFVTVTLAYGIYKQDLPAPEEKPRTVVFVDLGHSGYQVSVCAFNKGKLKILATAFDSDLGGKDFDDILANHFCEEFAKKYKLDVRSKPRALVRLYQECEKLKKLMSANSSDLPLNIECFMNDIDVSSKLNRGQFEEMCAGLLAKVEGPLRSVMEQTKLKKEDIYAVEIVGGASRIPAIKERIGKFFGKELSTTLNADEAVARGCALQCAILSPAFKVREFSITDVVPFSISLKWNSAADAGLSDCEVFPKNHAAPFSKVLTFYRSEPFTLEAYYNNAKELPCPDANIGQFLIQNVVPQATGESAKVKVKVRVNIHGVFSVSSASLVEVVKAVDGEEPMETDQIVKEDEVCVCEQQHKTSTEDGKQEKKNDQPPQAKKSKVQWQLSSQELNTFLENEGKMIMQDKLEKERNDAKNNVEEYVYEMRDKLHGVLEKFVNEAERDAFSLKLEDTENWLYEEGEDQQKQVYIDKLAELKKIGQPIYSRYMEAEERPKAFEELGRRIQMYMKIVEAYKAKEEQYDHLDEMEVTQVDKQVNEAMIWMNSKLNQQNSHDLALDPVVKVGEIQAKSRELFCVTNTMIFNLHFSSDLNKEVLGNAILA
;
A
#
# COMPACT_ATOMS: atom_id res chain seq x y z
N ARG A 1 -26.34 -8.73 0.36
CA ARG A 1 -25.19 -8.45 -0.54
C ARG A 1 -25.19 -6.94 -0.88
N PRO A 2 -24.03 -6.30 -1.14
CA PRO A 2 -23.38 -5.31 -0.26
C PRO A 2 -23.82 -3.83 -0.47
N LYS A 3 -25.12 -3.52 -0.60
CA LYS A 3 -25.55 -2.10 -0.75
C LYS A 3 -25.40 -1.26 0.53
N ALA A 4 -25.47 -1.87 1.72
CA ALA A 4 -25.38 -1.13 2.99
C ALA A 4 -23.96 -0.66 3.35
N ALA A 5 -22.91 -1.40 2.92
CA ALA A 5 -21.52 -0.98 3.13
C ALA A 5 -21.09 0.16 2.19
N ALA A 6 -21.81 0.35 1.09
CA ALA A 6 -21.50 1.35 0.08
C ALA A 6 -21.66 2.79 0.65
N GLY A 7 -22.73 3.06 1.39
CA GLY A 7 -23.04 4.41 1.90
C GLY A 7 -21.93 5.06 2.76
N ASN A 8 -21.25 4.28 3.61
CA ASN A 8 -20.12 4.76 4.42
C ASN A 8 -18.75 4.61 3.73
N ALA A 9 -18.60 3.68 2.78
CA ALA A 9 -17.40 3.61 1.93
C ALA A 9 -17.31 4.83 1.00
N HIS A 10 -18.43 5.46 0.67
CA HIS A 10 -18.50 6.63 -0.21
C HIS A 10 -18.04 7.94 0.43
N THR A 11 -18.14 8.13 1.76
CA THR A 11 -17.63 9.36 2.41
C THR A 11 -16.12 9.32 2.64
N GLY A 12 -15.56 8.15 2.96
CA GLY A 12 -14.11 7.99 3.17
C GLY A 12 -13.26 8.24 1.92
N LEU A 13 -13.83 8.07 0.72
CA LEU A 13 -13.15 8.28 -0.55
C LEU A 13 -12.76 9.75 -0.78
N PHE A 14 -13.61 10.71 -0.36
CA PHE A 14 -13.29 12.12 -0.53
C PHE A 14 -12.34 12.65 0.52
N VAL A 15 -12.36 12.13 1.75
CA VAL A 15 -11.36 12.48 2.77
C VAL A 15 -9.95 12.26 2.22
N THR A 16 -9.73 11.19 1.47
CA THR A 16 -8.40 10.87 0.94
C THR A 16 -8.02 11.76 -0.24
N VAL A 17 -8.91 12.00 -1.20
CA VAL A 17 -8.66 12.93 -2.32
C VAL A 17 -8.40 14.35 -1.82
N THR A 18 -9.20 14.82 -0.87
CA THR A 18 -9.10 16.16 -0.30
C THR A 18 -7.87 16.31 0.59
N LEU A 19 -7.45 15.25 1.29
CA LEU A 19 -6.17 15.20 2.00
C LEU A 19 -4.99 15.31 1.03
N ALA A 20 -5.01 14.55 -0.06
CA ALA A 20 -3.98 14.63 -1.10
C ALA A 20 -3.90 16.05 -1.69
N TYR A 21 -5.03 16.73 -1.88
CA TYR A 21 -5.05 18.14 -2.26
C TYR A 21 -4.44 19.05 -1.18
N GLY A 22 -5.00 19.00 0.04
CA GLY A 22 -4.70 19.97 1.09
C GLY A 22 -3.27 19.89 1.63
N ILE A 23 -2.67 18.69 1.69
CA ILE A 23 -1.35 18.51 2.29
C ILE A 23 -0.22 19.08 1.42
N TYR A 24 -0.39 19.06 0.09
CA TYR A 24 0.61 19.53 -0.87
C TYR A 24 0.43 20.99 -1.29
N LYS A 25 -0.77 21.56 -1.11
CA LYS A 25 -1.01 22.99 -1.41
C LYS A 25 -0.31 23.88 -0.38
N GLN A 26 0.59 24.73 -0.85
CA GLN A 26 1.41 25.61 -0.01
C GLN A 26 0.75 26.98 0.24
N ASP A 27 -0.18 27.37 -0.63
CA ASP A 27 -0.82 28.68 -0.67
C ASP A 27 -2.19 28.71 0.03
N LEU A 28 -2.45 27.75 0.94
CA LEU A 28 -3.70 27.71 1.70
C LEU A 28 -3.77 28.87 2.71
N PRO A 29 -4.95 29.48 2.92
CA PRO A 29 -5.15 30.56 3.88
C PRO A 29 -4.70 30.18 5.29
N ALA A 30 -4.27 31.15 6.09
CA ALA A 30 -3.94 30.91 7.50
C ALA A 30 -5.16 30.38 8.27
N PRO A 31 -5.00 29.69 9.42
CA PRO A 31 -6.11 29.19 10.23
C PRO A 31 -7.15 30.25 10.65
N GLU A 32 -6.73 31.51 10.75
CA GLU A 32 -7.52 32.67 11.17
C GLU A 32 -8.24 33.35 9.99
N GLU A 33 -7.84 33.06 8.76
CA GLU A 33 -8.42 33.64 7.54
C GLU A 33 -9.65 32.85 7.05
N LYS A 34 -10.45 33.48 6.18
CA LYS A 34 -11.60 32.83 5.55
C LYS A 34 -11.11 31.56 4.83
N PRO A 35 -11.70 30.38 5.11
CA PRO A 35 -11.26 29.14 4.48
C PRO A 35 -11.47 29.18 2.97
N ARG A 36 -10.57 28.52 2.25
CA ARG A 36 -10.70 28.30 0.81
C ARG A 36 -11.68 27.16 0.58
N THR A 37 -12.83 27.45 -0.04
CA THR A 37 -13.84 26.44 -0.33
C THR A 37 -13.62 25.81 -1.70
N VAL A 38 -13.40 24.51 -1.76
CA VAL A 38 -13.17 23.75 -2.98
C VAL A 38 -14.21 22.64 -3.09
N VAL A 39 -14.79 22.47 -4.27
CA VAL A 39 -15.69 21.37 -4.58
C VAL A 39 -14.89 20.26 -5.26
N PHE A 40 -15.04 19.03 -4.79
CA PHE A 40 -14.46 17.85 -5.44
C PHE A 40 -15.57 17.03 -6.08
N VAL A 41 -15.35 16.63 -7.31
CA VAL A 41 -16.27 15.80 -8.08
C VAL A 41 -15.55 14.55 -8.53
N ASP A 42 -16.04 13.39 -8.11
CA ASP A 42 -15.51 12.09 -8.49
C ASP A 42 -16.54 11.32 -9.31
N LEU A 43 -16.19 10.96 -10.55
CA LEU A 43 -16.98 10.08 -11.39
C LEU A 43 -16.13 8.89 -11.82
N GLY A 44 -16.29 7.78 -11.10
CA GLY A 44 -15.57 6.53 -11.31
C GLY A 44 -16.31 5.56 -12.24
N HIS A 45 -16.03 4.26 -12.08
CA HIS A 45 -16.69 3.22 -12.87
C HIS A 45 -18.17 3.03 -12.53
N SER A 46 -18.53 3.08 -11.24
CA SER A 46 -19.90 2.77 -10.79
C SER A 46 -20.50 3.77 -9.81
N GLY A 47 -19.80 4.87 -9.53
CA GLY A 47 -20.23 5.83 -8.53
C GLY A 47 -19.91 7.25 -8.94
N TYR A 48 -20.85 8.13 -8.66
CA TYR A 48 -20.73 9.56 -8.82
C TYR A 48 -20.88 10.22 -7.47
N GLN A 49 -19.91 11.03 -7.09
CA GLN A 49 -19.89 11.65 -5.77
C GLN A 49 -19.40 13.10 -5.87
N VAL A 50 -19.87 13.93 -4.95
CA VAL A 50 -19.53 15.35 -4.86
C VAL A 50 -19.34 15.72 -3.40
N SER A 51 -18.26 16.42 -3.07
CA SER A 51 -18.01 16.92 -1.72
C SER A 51 -17.58 18.38 -1.75
N VAL A 52 -18.05 19.15 -0.77
CA VAL A 52 -17.65 20.55 -0.57
C VAL A 52 -16.75 20.63 0.64
N CYS A 53 -15.55 21.15 0.47
CA CYS A 53 -14.51 21.15 1.49
C CYS A 53 -13.97 22.56 1.75
N ALA A 54 -13.69 22.85 3.00
CA ALA A 54 -13.07 24.09 3.46
C ALA A 54 -11.63 23.80 3.91
N PHE A 55 -10.67 24.55 3.35
CA PHE A 55 -9.25 24.43 3.65
C PHE A 55 -8.69 25.67 4.32
N ASN A 56 -7.89 25.45 5.35
CA ASN A 56 -6.88 26.37 5.86
C ASN A 56 -5.54 25.61 5.94
N LYS A 57 -4.44 26.31 6.18
CA LYS A 57 -3.12 25.72 6.36
C LYS A 57 -3.15 24.67 7.48
N GLY A 58 -2.89 23.41 7.13
CA GLY A 58 -2.88 22.29 8.07
C GLY A 58 -4.27 21.80 8.53
N LYS A 59 -5.36 22.26 7.90
CA LYS A 59 -6.73 21.91 8.32
C LYS A 59 -7.66 21.70 7.12
N LEU A 60 -8.33 20.56 7.12
CA LEU A 60 -9.39 20.19 6.19
C LEU A 60 -10.70 19.97 6.97
N LYS A 61 -11.77 20.61 6.51
CA LYS A 61 -13.12 20.35 6.98
C LYS A 61 -14.04 20.06 5.80
N ILE A 62 -14.64 18.88 5.78
CA ILE A 62 -15.73 18.58 4.86
C ILE A 62 -17.00 19.27 5.37
N LEU A 63 -17.74 19.90 4.47
CA LEU A 63 -18.97 20.64 4.80
C LEU A 63 -20.22 19.84 4.48
N ALA A 64 -20.26 19.21 3.31
CA ALA A 64 -21.35 18.35 2.87
C ALA A 64 -20.86 17.41 1.78
N THR A 65 -21.53 16.27 1.65
CA THR A 65 -21.29 15.29 0.59
C THR A 65 -22.64 14.84 0.02
N ALA A 66 -22.70 14.66 -1.30
CA ALA A 66 -23.83 14.03 -1.99
C ALA A 66 -23.30 13.07 -3.05
N PHE A 67 -24.11 12.09 -3.44
CA PHE A 67 -23.70 11.06 -4.37
C PHE A 67 -24.89 10.47 -5.11
N ASP A 68 -24.60 9.80 -6.22
CA ASP A 68 -25.51 8.95 -6.98
C ASP A 68 -24.80 7.60 -7.20
N SER A 69 -25.36 6.53 -6.59
CA SER A 69 -24.80 5.18 -6.66
C SER A 69 -25.11 4.46 -7.97
N ASP A 70 -26.02 5.01 -8.79
CA ASP A 70 -26.49 4.42 -10.04
C ASP A 70 -26.01 5.26 -11.25
N LEU A 71 -24.90 5.99 -11.07
CA LEU A 71 -24.24 6.78 -12.11
C LEU A 71 -22.71 6.56 -12.07
N GLY A 72 -22.16 5.98 -13.13
CA GLY A 72 -20.74 5.80 -13.31
C GLY A 72 -20.39 5.48 -14.76
N GLY A 73 -19.09 5.33 -15.05
CA GLY A 73 -18.57 4.99 -16.36
C GLY A 73 -19.17 3.73 -16.99
N LYS A 74 -19.56 2.74 -16.17
CA LYS A 74 -20.20 1.48 -16.60
C LYS A 74 -21.57 1.72 -17.23
N ASP A 75 -22.31 2.71 -16.75
CA ASP A 75 -23.68 2.96 -17.22
C ASP A 75 -23.64 3.56 -18.64
N PHE A 76 -22.57 4.29 -18.97
CA PHE A 76 -22.28 4.71 -20.34
C PHE A 76 -21.88 3.52 -21.23
N ASP A 77 -21.10 2.58 -20.70
CA ASP A 77 -20.74 1.34 -21.42
C ASP A 77 -21.98 0.48 -21.70
N ASP A 78 -22.91 0.40 -20.74
CA ASP A 78 -24.19 -0.31 -20.88
C ASP A 78 -25.05 0.28 -22.01
N ILE A 79 -25.11 1.61 -22.15
CA ILE A 79 -25.85 2.25 -23.25
C ILE A 79 -25.24 1.88 -24.61
N LEU A 80 -23.90 1.94 -24.72
CA LEU A 80 -23.20 1.55 -25.94
C LEU A 80 -23.39 0.06 -26.27
N ALA A 81 -23.23 -0.82 -25.28
CA ALA A 81 -23.40 -2.25 -25.46
C ALA A 81 -24.83 -2.58 -25.90
N ASN A 82 -25.85 -1.93 -25.31
CA ASN A 82 -27.24 -2.10 -25.72
C ASN A 82 -27.49 -1.62 -27.15
N HIS A 83 -26.94 -0.46 -27.54
CA HIS A 83 -27.02 0.06 -28.91
C HIS A 83 -26.46 -0.94 -29.92
N PHE A 84 -25.24 -1.43 -29.70
CA PHE A 84 -24.60 -2.38 -30.62
C PHE A 84 -25.24 -3.78 -30.59
N CYS A 85 -25.81 -4.22 -29.45
CA CYS A 85 -26.61 -5.44 -29.42
C CYS A 85 -27.81 -5.34 -30.36
N GLU A 86 -28.53 -4.21 -30.34
CA GLU A 86 -29.67 -3.98 -31.23
C GLU A 86 -29.25 -3.83 -32.69
N GLU A 87 -28.13 -3.14 -32.95
CA GLU A 87 -27.58 -3.01 -34.30
C GLU A 87 -27.20 -4.38 -34.87
N PHE A 88 -26.48 -5.20 -34.10
CA PHE A 88 -25.99 -6.49 -34.56
C PHE A 88 -27.10 -7.53 -34.70
N ALA A 89 -28.15 -7.46 -33.88
CA ALA A 89 -29.37 -8.25 -34.08
C ALA A 89 -30.06 -7.90 -35.41
N LYS A 90 -30.05 -6.62 -35.81
CA LYS A 90 -30.67 -6.18 -37.07
C LYS A 90 -29.81 -6.50 -38.30
N LYS A 91 -28.52 -6.12 -38.25
CA LYS A 91 -27.56 -6.16 -39.37
C LYS A 91 -26.97 -7.55 -39.60
N TYR A 92 -26.57 -8.24 -38.54
CA TYR A 92 -25.88 -9.53 -38.61
C TYR A 92 -26.74 -10.71 -38.14
N LYS A 93 -27.98 -10.46 -37.67
CA LYS A 93 -28.87 -11.47 -37.08
C LYS A 93 -28.23 -12.21 -35.89
N LEU A 94 -27.36 -11.51 -35.15
CA LEU A 94 -26.66 -12.04 -33.98
C LEU A 94 -27.38 -11.65 -32.68
N ASP A 95 -27.69 -12.64 -31.84
CA ASP A 95 -28.13 -12.39 -30.47
C ASP A 95 -26.95 -12.47 -29.50
N VAL A 96 -26.29 -11.32 -29.31
CA VAL A 96 -25.11 -11.19 -28.44
C VAL A 96 -25.41 -11.53 -26.99
N ARG A 97 -26.62 -11.20 -26.51
CA ARG A 97 -27.01 -11.39 -25.09
C ARG A 97 -27.10 -12.87 -24.72
N SER A 98 -27.33 -13.75 -25.71
CA SER A 98 -27.34 -15.20 -25.50
C SER A 98 -25.96 -15.80 -25.18
N LYS A 99 -24.86 -15.10 -25.49
CA LYS A 99 -23.48 -15.62 -25.35
C LYS A 99 -22.64 -14.72 -24.42
N PRO A 100 -22.38 -15.15 -23.17
CA PRO A 100 -21.62 -14.35 -22.19
C PRO A 100 -20.24 -13.90 -22.68
N ARG A 101 -19.50 -14.78 -23.38
CA ARG A 101 -18.17 -14.45 -23.93
C ARG A 101 -18.23 -13.33 -24.98
N ALA A 102 -19.22 -13.35 -25.86
CA ALA A 102 -19.40 -12.30 -26.87
C ALA A 102 -19.81 -10.98 -26.21
N LEU A 103 -20.69 -11.03 -25.23
CA LEU A 103 -21.11 -9.86 -24.47
C LEU A 103 -19.93 -9.18 -23.76
N VAL A 104 -19.06 -9.93 -23.07
CA VAL A 104 -17.86 -9.37 -22.43
C VAL A 104 -16.93 -8.72 -23.44
N ARG A 105 -16.70 -9.35 -24.61
CA ARG A 105 -15.89 -8.76 -25.69
C ARG A 105 -16.50 -7.46 -26.21
N LEU A 106 -17.83 -7.42 -26.38
CA LEU A 106 -18.53 -6.20 -26.78
C LEU A 106 -18.35 -5.08 -25.74
N TYR A 107 -18.50 -5.38 -24.45
CA TYR A 107 -18.26 -4.42 -23.38
C TYR A 107 -16.84 -3.84 -23.40
N GLN A 108 -15.82 -4.67 -23.62
CA GLN A 108 -14.43 -4.22 -23.74
C GLN A 108 -14.24 -3.25 -24.90
N GLU A 109 -14.84 -3.53 -26.05
CA GLU A 109 -14.75 -2.66 -27.22
C GLU A 109 -15.60 -1.37 -27.05
N CYS A 110 -16.74 -1.46 -26.38
CA CYS A 110 -17.54 -0.28 -26.01
C CYS A 110 -16.78 0.64 -25.05
N GLU A 111 -16.09 0.09 -24.04
CA GLU A 111 -15.28 0.87 -23.11
C GLU A 111 -14.12 1.57 -23.82
N LYS A 112 -13.42 0.86 -24.73
CA LYS A 112 -12.37 1.45 -25.57
C LYS A 112 -12.93 2.57 -26.45
N LEU A 113 -14.05 2.33 -27.12
CA LEU A 113 -14.70 3.32 -27.98
C LEU A 113 -15.11 4.57 -27.19
N LYS A 114 -15.69 4.42 -25.99
CA LYS A 114 -16.02 5.52 -25.07
C LYS A 114 -14.79 6.36 -24.72
N LYS A 115 -13.66 5.71 -24.40
CA LYS A 115 -12.39 6.40 -24.11
C LYS A 115 -11.88 7.17 -25.34
N LEU A 116 -11.91 6.54 -26.52
CA LEU A 116 -11.50 7.19 -27.78
C LEU A 116 -12.38 8.40 -28.12
N MET A 117 -13.70 8.29 -27.90
CA MET A 117 -14.66 9.39 -28.09
C MET A 117 -14.41 10.55 -27.11
N SER A 118 -13.79 10.30 -25.96
CA SER A 118 -13.43 11.40 -25.04
C SER A 118 -12.31 12.28 -25.60
N ALA A 119 -11.44 11.73 -26.46
CA ALA A 119 -10.38 12.47 -27.15
C ALA A 119 -10.82 12.98 -28.53
N ASN A 120 -11.54 12.17 -29.31
CA ASN A 120 -11.90 12.46 -30.70
C ASN A 120 -13.41 12.66 -30.87
N SER A 121 -13.82 13.61 -31.71
CA SER A 121 -15.24 13.91 -31.96
C SER A 121 -15.79 13.30 -33.24
N SER A 122 -14.93 12.85 -34.15
CA SER A 122 -15.30 12.25 -35.44
C SER A 122 -15.86 10.83 -35.29
N ASP A 123 -16.34 10.28 -36.40
CA ASP A 123 -16.69 8.85 -36.49
C ASP A 123 -15.48 7.98 -36.11
N LEU A 124 -15.66 7.09 -35.14
CA LEU A 124 -14.68 6.11 -34.71
C LEU A 124 -15.20 4.70 -35.00
N PRO A 125 -14.37 3.80 -35.53
CA PRO A 125 -14.79 2.45 -35.85
C PRO A 125 -14.91 1.57 -34.60
N LEU A 126 -15.85 0.63 -34.63
CA LEU A 126 -15.92 -0.52 -33.74
C LEU A 126 -15.87 -1.77 -34.61
N ASN A 127 -14.76 -2.51 -34.54
CA ASN A 127 -14.53 -3.71 -35.32
C ASN A 127 -14.18 -4.86 -34.37
N ILE A 128 -14.90 -5.98 -34.47
CA ILE A 128 -14.63 -7.17 -33.67
C ILE A 128 -14.58 -8.39 -34.59
N GLU A 129 -13.39 -8.95 -34.74
CA GLU A 129 -13.15 -10.15 -35.55
C GLU A 129 -13.61 -11.42 -34.84
N CYS A 130 -14.10 -12.39 -35.60
CA CYS A 130 -14.62 -13.67 -35.13
C CYS A 130 -15.52 -13.48 -33.89
N PHE A 131 -16.48 -12.56 -33.98
CA PHE A 131 -17.22 -12.09 -32.82
C PHE A 131 -18.17 -13.17 -32.28
N MET A 132 -18.97 -13.74 -33.17
CA MET A 132 -19.89 -14.85 -32.88
C MET A 132 -20.19 -15.62 -34.16
N ASN A 133 -20.20 -16.95 -34.09
CA ASN A 133 -20.43 -17.84 -35.25
C ASN A 133 -19.48 -17.55 -36.42
N ASP A 134 -18.21 -17.22 -36.12
CA ASP A 134 -17.18 -16.85 -37.09
C ASP A 134 -17.55 -15.63 -37.98
N ILE A 135 -18.48 -14.79 -37.51
CA ILE A 135 -18.87 -13.55 -38.16
C ILE A 135 -18.12 -12.38 -37.53
N ASP A 136 -17.50 -11.57 -38.39
CA ASP A 136 -16.93 -10.28 -38.04
C ASP A 136 -18.02 -9.21 -37.98
N VAL A 137 -17.96 -8.35 -36.97
CA VAL A 137 -18.87 -7.20 -36.85
C VAL A 137 -18.09 -5.90 -36.99
N SER A 138 -18.67 -4.97 -37.75
CA SER A 138 -18.11 -3.64 -37.98
C SER A 138 -19.21 -2.58 -37.91
N SER A 139 -18.97 -1.55 -37.12
CA SER A 139 -19.81 -0.36 -37.01
C SER A 139 -18.96 0.88 -36.77
N LYS A 140 -19.58 2.05 -36.66
CA LYS A 140 -18.93 3.30 -36.32
C LYS A 140 -19.86 4.16 -35.47
N LEU A 141 -19.28 4.97 -34.60
CA LEU A 141 -20.01 5.91 -33.76
C LEU A 141 -19.17 7.18 -33.54
N ASN A 142 -19.82 8.34 -33.51
CA ASN A 142 -19.17 9.59 -33.12
C ASN A 142 -19.64 10.08 -31.75
N ARG A 143 -18.90 11.05 -31.20
CA ARG A 143 -19.17 11.62 -29.87
C ARG A 143 -20.57 12.21 -29.76
N GLY A 144 -21.04 12.91 -30.79
CA GLY A 144 -22.36 13.56 -30.77
C GLY A 144 -23.49 12.55 -30.60
N GLN A 145 -23.46 11.46 -31.38
CA GLN A 145 -24.42 10.36 -31.27
C GLN A 145 -24.35 9.69 -29.89
N PHE A 146 -23.15 9.46 -29.37
CA PHE A 146 -22.96 8.91 -28.03
C PHE A 146 -23.57 9.81 -26.94
N GLU A 147 -23.29 11.11 -26.97
CA GLU A 147 -23.83 12.06 -26.00
C GLU A 147 -25.36 12.18 -26.08
N GLU A 148 -25.93 12.09 -27.28
CA GLU A 148 -27.38 12.04 -27.49
C GLU A 148 -28.00 10.80 -26.85
N MET A 149 -27.44 9.61 -27.10
CA MET A 149 -27.90 8.37 -26.46
C MET A 149 -27.78 8.41 -24.93
N CYS A 150 -26.77 9.12 -24.40
CA CYS A 150 -26.53 9.25 -22.98
C CYS A 150 -27.25 10.45 -22.32
N ALA A 151 -28.12 11.17 -23.02
CA ALA A 151 -28.78 12.37 -22.52
C ALA A 151 -29.48 12.16 -21.16
N GLY A 152 -30.11 11.00 -20.96
CA GLY A 152 -30.76 10.64 -19.69
C GLY A 152 -29.78 10.50 -18.50
N LEU A 153 -28.61 9.90 -18.72
CA LEU A 153 -27.57 9.81 -17.67
C LEU A 153 -26.93 11.16 -17.41
N LEU A 154 -26.66 11.92 -18.48
CA LEU A 154 -26.08 13.25 -18.41
C LEU A 154 -26.95 14.24 -17.61
N ALA A 155 -28.28 14.08 -17.64
CA ALA A 155 -29.20 14.88 -16.84
C ALA A 155 -29.08 14.63 -15.32
N LYS A 156 -28.64 13.44 -14.90
CA LYS A 156 -28.47 13.08 -13.49
C LYS A 156 -27.27 13.75 -12.82
N VAL A 157 -26.27 14.17 -13.60
CA VAL A 157 -25.03 14.79 -13.12
C VAL A 157 -25.29 16.00 -12.22
N GLU A 158 -26.31 16.79 -12.52
CA GLU A 158 -26.60 18.01 -11.74
C GLU A 158 -27.30 17.74 -10.40
N GLY A 159 -27.87 16.55 -10.18
CA GLY A 159 -28.61 16.22 -8.96
C GLY A 159 -27.75 16.33 -7.70
N PRO A 160 -26.64 15.57 -7.59
CA PRO A 160 -25.69 15.70 -6.49
C PRO A 160 -25.08 17.09 -6.34
N LEU A 161 -24.79 17.79 -7.45
CA LEU A 161 -24.29 19.18 -7.42
C LEU A 161 -25.27 20.13 -6.75
N ARG A 162 -26.56 20.07 -7.10
CA ARG A 162 -27.61 20.87 -6.43
C ARG A 162 -27.72 20.53 -4.96
N SER A 163 -27.73 19.24 -4.63
CA SER A 163 -27.87 18.75 -3.26
C SER A 163 -26.76 19.28 -2.34
N VAL A 164 -25.49 19.26 -2.74
CA VAL A 164 -24.41 19.80 -1.89
C VAL A 164 -24.49 21.32 -1.71
N MET A 165 -24.92 22.06 -2.72
CA MET A 165 -25.06 23.51 -2.62
C MET A 165 -26.21 23.91 -1.69
N GLU A 166 -27.33 23.18 -1.75
CA GLU A 166 -28.45 23.37 -0.83
C GLU A 166 -28.07 23.03 0.61
N GLN A 167 -27.34 21.92 0.83
CA GLN A 167 -26.88 21.49 2.15
C GLN A 167 -25.90 22.48 2.79
N THR A 168 -24.97 23.04 2.01
CA THR A 168 -23.97 23.99 2.53
C THR A 168 -24.50 25.43 2.63
N LYS A 169 -25.60 25.75 1.92
CA LYS A 169 -26.15 27.11 1.80
C LYS A 169 -25.14 28.13 1.27
N LEU A 170 -24.10 27.66 0.57
CA LEU A 170 -23.11 28.51 -0.07
C LEU A 170 -23.62 28.98 -1.43
N LYS A 171 -23.12 30.14 -1.88
CA LYS A 171 -23.37 30.59 -3.24
C LYS A 171 -22.27 30.08 -4.18
N LYS A 172 -22.54 30.05 -5.49
CA LYS A 172 -21.55 29.57 -6.47
C LYS A 172 -20.29 30.45 -6.49
N GLU A 173 -20.44 31.72 -6.13
CA GLU A 173 -19.36 32.70 -6.06
C GLU A 173 -18.42 32.45 -4.87
N ASP A 174 -18.90 31.81 -3.80
CA ASP A 174 -18.08 31.44 -2.63
C ASP A 174 -17.13 30.27 -2.91
N ILE A 175 -17.35 29.54 -4.01
CA ILE A 175 -16.52 28.41 -4.42
C ILE A 175 -15.25 28.93 -5.09
N TYR A 176 -14.09 28.60 -4.53
CA TYR A 176 -12.79 28.97 -5.08
C TYR A 176 -12.48 28.17 -6.36
N ALA A 177 -12.59 26.84 -6.29
CA ALA A 177 -12.29 25.94 -7.40
C ALA A 177 -13.17 24.69 -7.37
N VAL A 178 -13.30 24.04 -8.53
CA VAL A 178 -13.99 22.75 -8.70
C VAL A 178 -12.97 21.76 -9.25
N GLU A 179 -12.49 20.85 -8.41
CA GLU A 179 -11.53 19.81 -8.78
C GLU A 179 -12.27 18.55 -9.22
N ILE A 180 -11.89 18.01 -10.39
CA ILE A 180 -12.47 16.76 -10.92
C ILE A 180 -11.48 15.60 -10.84
N VAL A 181 -11.97 14.44 -10.41
CA VAL A 181 -11.23 13.17 -10.37
C VAL A 181 -12.12 12.03 -10.87
N GLY A 182 -11.53 10.84 -11.04
CA GLY A 182 -12.25 9.66 -11.52
C GLY A 182 -12.26 9.55 -13.04
N GLY A 183 -12.11 8.34 -13.56
CA GLY A 183 -11.86 8.11 -14.99
C GLY A 183 -12.99 8.54 -15.92
N ALA A 184 -14.25 8.47 -15.47
CA ALA A 184 -15.41 8.85 -16.28
C ALA A 184 -15.65 10.38 -16.30
N SER A 185 -15.02 11.15 -15.39
CA SER A 185 -15.00 12.62 -15.48
C SER A 185 -14.28 13.14 -16.74
N ARG A 186 -13.53 12.29 -17.44
CA ARG A 186 -12.84 12.63 -18.71
C ARG A 186 -13.81 12.87 -19.87
N ILE A 187 -15.05 12.40 -19.79
CA ILE A 187 -16.08 12.60 -20.82
C ILE A 187 -16.36 14.11 -20.98
N PRO A 188 -16.22 14.70 -22.19
CA PRO A 188 -16.40 16.14 -22.40
C PRO A 188 -17.75 16.69 -21.94
N ALA A 189 -18.86 16.02 -22.25
CA ALA A 189 -20.20 16.43 -21.80
C ALA A 189 -20.35 16.47 -20.28
N ILE A 190 -19.63 15.63 -19.53
CA ILE A 190 -19.63 15.67 -18.06
C ILE A 190 -18.93 16.95 -17.57
N LYS A 191 -17.73 17.22 -18.10
CA LYS A 191 -16.95 18.43 -17.77
C LYS A 191 -17.74 19.69 -18.10
N GLU A 192 -18.34 19.74 -19.28
CA GLU A 192 -19.13 20.89 -19.72
C GLU A 192 -20.32 21.15 -18.79
N ARG A 193 -21.05 20.10 -18.37
CA ARG A 193 -22.19 20.25 -17.45
C ARG A 193 -21.77 20.73 -16.08
N ILE A 194 -20.72 20.16 -15.50
CA ILE A 194 -20.20 20.60 -14.19
C ILE A 194 -19.70 22.05 -14.30
N GLY A 195 -18.93 22.38 -15.34
CA GLY A 195 -18.41 23.73 -15.57
C GLY A 195 -19.53 24.76 -15.75
N LYS A 196 -20.56 24.45 -16.55
CA LYS A 196 -21.76 25.29 -16.72
C LYS A 196 -22.54 25.44 -15.42
N PHE A 197 -22.66 24.38 -14.62
CA PHE A 197 -23.37 24.44 -13.34
C PHE A 197 -22.71 25.44 -12.39
N PHE A 198 -21.39 25.41 -12.25
CA PHE A 198 -20.66 26.33 -11.36
C PHE A 198 -20.33 27.69 -12.01
N GLY A 199 -20.41 27.80 -13.33
CA GLY A 199 -19.95 28.99 -14.07
C GLY A 199 -18.45 29.22 -13.94
N LYS A 200 -17.67 28.14 -13.76
CA LYS A 200 -16.22 28.17 -13.50
C LYS A 200 -15.51 27.13 -14.35
N GLU A 201 -14.27 27.42 -14.71
CA GLU A 201 -13.39 26.43 -15.32
C GLU A 201 -13.04 25.34 -14.28
N LEU A 202 -13.04 24.09 -14.73
CA LEU A 202 -12.74 22.95 -13.86
C LEU A 202 -11.24 22.83 -13.67
N SER A 203 -10.84 22.60 -12.43
CA SER A 203 -9.45 22.36 -12.05
C SER A 203 -9.12 20.87 -12.13
N THR A 204 -7.90 20.57 -12.59
CA THR A 204 -7.35 19.21 -12.69
C THR A 204 -5.95 19.19 -12.07
N THR A 205 -5.78 19.82 -10.90
CA THR A 205 -4.46 19.91 -10.28
C THR A 205 -4.03 18.59 -9.62
N LEU A 206 -5.01 17.71 -9.38
CA LEU A 206 -4.80 16.34 -8.95
C LEU A 206 -4.71 15.38 -10.14
N ASN A 207 -3.91 14.32 -9.99
CA ASN A 207 -3.98 13.18 -10.91
C ASN A 207 -5.30 12.43 -10.67
N ALA A 208 -6.16 12.41 -11.69
CA ALA A 208 -7.52 11.86 -11.60
C ALA A 208 -7.58 10.36 -11.31
N ASP A 209 -6.52 9.59 -11.60
CA ASP A 209 -6.48 8.13 -11.38
C ASP A 209 -5.81 7.77 -10.04
N GLU A 210 -4.85 8.58 -9.58
CA GLU A 210 -4.02 8.26 -8.41
C GLU A 210 -4.40 9.00 -7.13
N ALA A 211 -5.17 10.10 -7.22
CA ALA A 211 -5.43 10.98 -6.08
C ALA A 211 -6.04 10.25 -4.88
N VAL A 212 -6.97 9.32 -5.13
CA VAL A 212 -7.57 8.47 -4.10
C VAL A 212 -6.52 7.61 -3.41
N ALA A 213 -5.74 6.83 -4.18
CA ALA A 213 -4.76 5.89 -3.64
C ALA A 213 -3.66 6.61 -2.85
N ARG A 214 -3.16 7.74 -3.37
CA ARG A 214 -2.18 8.59 -2.67
C ARG A 214 -2.75 9.13 -1.37
N GLY A 215 -4.00 9.61 -1.38
CA GLY A 215 -4.69 10.04 -0.18
C GLY A 215 -4.84 8.93 0.87
N CYS A 216 -5.16 7.71 0.44
CA CYS A 216 -5.25 6.53 1.32
C CYS A 216 -3.91 6.22 1.97
N ALA A 217 -2.81 6.25 1.20
CA ALA A 217 -1.46 6.02 1.72
C ALA A 217 -1.05 7.09 2.75
N LEU A 218 -1.38 8.35 2.49
CA LEU A 218 -1.15 9.46 3.42
C LEU A 218 -1.96 9.27 4.72
N GLN A 219 -3.24 8.91 4.61
CA GLN A 219 -4.07 8.63 5.79
C GLN A 219 -3.53 7.44 6.59
N CYS A 220 -3.05 6.40 5.92
CA CYS A 220 -2.40 5.26 6.57
C CYS A 220 -1.13 5.70 7.31
N ALA A 221 -0.31 6.55 6.69
CA ALA A 221 0.90 7.09 7.33
C ALA A 221 0.56 7.98 8.55
N ILE A 222 -0.50 8.78 8.50
CA ILE A 222 -1.00 9.58 9.64
C ILE A 222 -1.46 8.69 10.81
N LEU A 223 -2.09 7.54 10.52
CA LEU A 223 -2.56 6.61 11.55
C LEU A 223 -1.44 5.71 12.10
N SER A 224 -0.33 5.58 11.40
CA SER A 224 0.79 4.73 11.80
C SER A 224 1.63 5.41 12.90
N PRO A 225 1.88 4.73 14.03
CA PRO A 225 2.77 5.27 15.06
C PRO A 225 4.25 5.26 14.64
N ALA A 226 4.60 4.57 13.55
CA ALA A 226 5.98 4.43 13.09
C ALA A 226 6.48 5.60 12.24
N PHE A 227 5.58 6.39 11.64
CA PHE A 227 5.93 7.49 10.76
C PHE A 227 5.59 8.84 11.40
N LYS A 228 6.53 9.77 11.35
CA LYS A 228 6.25 11.18 11.68
C LYS A 228 5.89 11.93 10.40
N VAL A 229 4.61 12.21 10.23
CA VAL A 229 4.09 12.99 9.09
C VAL A 229 3.77 14.43 9.50
N ARG A 230 3.59 15.31 8.51
CA ARG A 230 3.14 16.68 8.76
C ARG A 230 1.79 16.67 9.46
N GLU A 231 1.66 17.44 10.54
CA GLU A 231 0.38 17.58 11.23
C GLU A 231 -0.67 18.20 10.30
N PHE A 232 -1.78 17.48 10.14
CA PHE A 232 -2.89 17.89 9.29
C PHE A 232 -4.21 17.45 9.94
N SER A 233 -5.01 18.41 10.37
CA SER A 233 -6.29 18.15 11.04
C SER A 233 -7.37 17.87 10.00
N ILE A 234 -8.03 16.72 10.14
CA ILE A 234 -9.08 16.26 9.23
C ILE A 234 -10.39 16.16 10.01
N THR A 235 -11.41 16.86 9.51
CA THR A 235 -12.79 16.75 10.00
C THR A 235 -13.69 16.32 8.86
N ASP A 236 -14.25 15.11 8.97
CA ASP A 236 -15.25 14.57 8.04
C ASP A 236 -16.67 14.90 8.54
N VAL A 237 -17.71 14.43 7.85
CA VAL A 237 -19.11 14.63 8.19
C VAL A 237 -19.89 13.32 8.21
N VAL A 238 -20.91 13.26 9.06
CA VAL A 238 -21.90 12.17 9.07
C VAL A 238 -22.95 12.49 8.00
N PRO A 239 -23.06 11.72 6.90
CA PRO A 239 -23.91 12.08 5.76
C PRO A 239 -25.42 11.96 6.06
N PHE A 240 -25.80 11.20 7.08
CA PHE A 240 -27.19 10.94 7.46
C PHE A 240 -27.40 11.20 8.95
N SER A 241 -28.58 11.70 9.31
CA SER A 241 -28.95 11.91 10.71
C SER A 241 -29.10 10.57 11.45
N ILE A 242 -28.48 10.45 12.62
CA ILE A 242 -28.53 9.28 13.49
C ILE A 242 -29.29 9.61 14.77
N SER A 243 -30.33 8.84 15.04
CA SER A 243 -31.11 8.91 16.26
C SER A 243 -31.01 7.64 17.09
N LEU A 244 -31.29 7.77 18.37
CA LEU A 244 -31.43 6.66 19.31
C LEU A 244 -32.85 6.58 19.80
N LYS A 245 -33.38 5.36 19.91
CA LYS A 245 -34.66 5.06 20.56
C LYS A 245 -34.46 4.08 21.73
N TRP A 246 -35.26 4.23 22.76
CA TRP A 246 -35.22 3.40 23.97
C TRP A 246 -36.57 3.36 24.68
N ASN A 247 -36.79 2.32 25.46
CA ASN A 247 -38.00 2.20 26.29
C ASN A 247 -37.88 3.13 27.50
N SER A 248 -38.83 4.05 27.70
CA SER A 248 -38.85 4.95 28.86
C SER A 248 -39.42 4.26 30.11
N ALA A 249 -38.89 4.58 31.28
CA ALA A 249 -39.44 4.15 32.57
C ALA A 249 -40.50 5.13 33.11
N ALA A 250 -40.53 6.38 32.60
CA ALA A 250 -41.41 7.45 33.08
C ALA A 250 -42.68 7.63 32.22
N ASP A 251 -42.58 7.33 30.92
CA ASP A 251 -43.70 7.32 29.98
C ASP A 251 -43.85 5.89 29.45
N ALA A 252 -45.08 5.37 29.36
CA ALA A 252 -45.38 4.03 28.82
C ALA A 252 -45.18 3.93 27.28
N GLY A 253 -44.20 4.68 26.75
CA GLY A 253 -43.91 4.83 25.32
C GLY A 253 -42.42 4.75 24.99
N LEU A 254 -42.16 4.69 23.68
CA LEU A 254 -40.82 4.72 23.11
C LEU A 254 -40.32 6.16 23.07
N SER A 255 -39.20 6.46 23.73
CA SER A 255 -38.54 7.76 23.62
C SER A 255 -37.47 7.70 22.54
N ASP A 256 -37.32 8.79 21.79
CA ASP A 256 -36.28 8.95 20.78
C ASP A 256 -35.54 10.30 20.91
N CYS A 257 -34.30 10.35 20.42
CA CYS A 257 -33.51 11.57 20.38
C CYS A 257 -32.52 11.55 19.21
N GLU A 258 -32.50 12.65 18.46
CA GLU A 258 -31.46 12.88 17.45
C GLU A 258 -30.11 13.18 18.11
N VAL A 259 -29.15 12.30 17.85
CA VAL A 259 -27.83 12.37 18.47
C VAL A 259 -26.87 13.12 17.56
N PHE A 260 -26.85 12.75 16.28
CA PHE A 260 -25.99 13.32 15.25
C PHE A 260 -26.87 13.78 14.07
N PRO A 261 -27.13 15.09 13.89
CA PRO A 261 -27.83 15.59 12.72
C PRO A 261 -27.05 15.33 11.43
N LYS A 262 -27.74 15.50 10.30
CA LYS A 262 -27.14 15.44 8.97
C LYS A 262 -25.97 16.42 8.85
N ASN A 263 -24.86 15.95 8.28
CA ASN A 263 -23.59 16.65 8.14
C ASN A 263 -22.92 17.03 9.47
N HIS A 264 -23.24 16.37 10.59
CA HIS A 264 -22.49 16.58 11.84
C HIS A 264 -21.01 16.22 11.61
N ALA A 265 -20.08 17.08 12.06
CA ALA A 265 -18.65 16.80 12.06
C ALA A 265 -18.30 15.45 12.73
N ALA A 266 -17.43 14.66 12.10
CA ALA A 266 -16.88 13.41 12.61
C ALA A 266 -15.34 13.46 12.58
N PRO A 267 -14.65 12.83 13.55
CA PRO A 267 -15.18 12.06 14.69
C PRO A 267 -15.79 12.94 15.79
N PHE A 268 -16.85 12.48 16.44
CA PHE A 268 -17.48 13.20 17.57
C PHE A 268 -18.08 12.24 18.60
N SER A 269 -18.11 12.66 19.88
CA SER A 269 -18.72 11.89 20.97
C SER A 269 -19.74 12.75 21.72
N LYS A 270 -20.92 12.17 21.98
CA LYS A 270 -21.99 12.80 22.76
C LYS A 270 -22.30 11.92 23.97
N VAL A 271 -22.50 12.54 25.13
CA VAL A 271 -22.88 11.83 26.37
C VAL A 271 -24.37 12.06 26.60
N LEU A 272 -25.11 10.97 26.70
CA LEU A 272 -26.53 10.96 27.02
C LEU A 272 -26.71 10.47 28.46
N THR A 273 -27.63 11.09 29.19
CA THR A 273 -27.93 10.72 30.58
C THR A 273 -29.30 10.08 30.63
N PHE A 274 -29.37 8.88 31.21
CA PHE A 274 -30.60 8.12 31.41
C PHE A 274 -30.80 7.87 32.91
N TYR A 275 -32.06 7.79 33.33
CA TYR A 275 -32.42 7.40 34.69
C TYR A 275 -33.10 6.03 34.62
N ARG A 276 -32.43 4.99 35.12
CA ARG A 276 -32.87 3.59 35.00
C ARG A 276 -32.55 2.79 36.27
N SER A 277 -33.47 1.91 36.64
CA SER A 277 -33.31 0.91 37.71
C SER A 277 -32.89 -0.47 37.19
N GLU A 278 -33.13 -0.75 35.90
CA GLU A 278 -32.89 -2.06 35.28
C GLU A 278 -32.09 -1.92 33.97
N PRO A 279 -31.46 -3.00 33.48
CA PRO A 279 -30.86 -3.07 32.16
C PRO A 279 -31.83 -2.63 31.06
N PHE A 280 -31.33 -1.90 30.08
CA PHE A 280 -32.15 -1.37 28.99
C PHE A 280 -31.42 -1.42 27.65
N THR A 281 -32.20 -1.34 26.59
CA THR A 281 -31.72 -1.43 25.22
C THR A 281 -31.80 -0.08 24.52
N LEU A 282 -30.72 0.27 23.83
CA LEU A 282 -30.63 1.42 22.93
C LEU A 282 -30.61 0.91 21.49
N GLU A 283 -31.48 1.45 20.64
CA GLU A 283 -31.49 1.14 19.21
C GLU A 283 -31.10 2.38 18.40
N ALA A 284 -30.06 2.26 17.58
CA ALA A 284 -29.59 3.30 16.69
C ALA A 284 -30.20 3.12 15.30
N TYR A 285 -30.71 4.21 14.74
CA TYR A 285 -31.36 4.19 13.42
C TYR A 285 -31.18 5.53 12.70
N TYR A 286 -31.36 5.52 11.39
CA TYR A 286 -31.38 6.70 10.54
C TYR A 286 -32.80 7.30 10.47
N ASN A 287 -32.92 8.62 10.64
CA ASN A 287 -34.23 9.27 10.73
C ASN A 287 -35.02 9.21 9.41
N ASN A 288 -34.34 9.24 8.26
CA ASN A 288 -34.98 9.26 6.95
C ASN A 288 -34.56 8.08 6.07
N ALA A 289 -35.37 7.02 6.07
CA ALA A 289 -35.14 5.84 5.25
C ALA A 289 -35.17 6.12 3.73
N LYS A 290 -35.85 7.18 3.27
CA LYS A 290 -35.97 7.53 1.84
C LYS A 290 -34.67 8.10 1.26
N GLU A 291 -33.82 8.67 2.10
CA GLU A 291 -32.52 9.22 1.69
C GLU A 291 -31.41 8.15 1.69
N LEU A 292 -31.69 6.96 2.22
CA LEU A 292 -30.70 5.90 2.33
C LEU A 292 -30.57 5.11 1.01
N PRO A 293 -29.35 4.72 0.62
CA PRO A 293 -29.13 3.78 -0.49
C PRO A 293 -29.66 2.36 -0.20
N CYS A 294 -29.83 2.02 1.07
CA CYS A 294 -30.36 0.75 1.54
C CYS A 294 -31.67 1.00 2.30
N PRO A 295 -32.73 0.20 2.06
CA PRO A 295 -34.03 0.42 2.70
C PRO A 295 -34.02 0.19 4.23
N ASP A 296 -33.03 -0.50 4.77
CA ASP A 296 -32.91 -0.73 6.21
C ASP A 296 -32.33 0.50 6.92
N ALA A 297 -33.16 1.15 7.73
CA ALA A 297 -32.78 2.30 8.52
C ALA A 297 -32.09 1.93 9.86
N ASN A 298 -32.06 0.65 10.23
CA ASN A 298 -31.49 0.21 11.51
C ASN A 298 -29.97 0.09 11.44
N ILE A 299 -29.27 0.76 12.37
CA ILE A 299 -27.81 0.72 12.48
C ILE A 299 -27.39 -0.41 13.42
N GLY A 300 -28.09 -0.57 14.54
CA GLY A 300 -27.79 -1.62 15.50
C GLY A 300 -28.44 -1.43 16.87
N GLN A 301 -28.39 -2.49 17.66
CA GLN A 301 -28.98 -2.57 18.99
C GLN A 301 -27.89 -2.77 20.05
N PHE A 302 -27.96 -2.00 21.13
CA PHE A 302 -26.97 -1.94 22.20
C PHE A 302 -27.64 -2.21 23.54
N LEU A 303 -27.31 -3.35 24.16
CA LEU A 303 -27.84 -3.73 25.47
C LEU A 303 -26.92 -3.20 26.57
N ILE A 304 -27.43 -2.30 27.41
CA ILE A 304 -26.73 -1.77 28.58
C ILE A 304 -27.04 -2.66 29.78
N GLN A 305 -26.05 -3.45 30.21
CA GLN A 305 -26.15 -4.40 31.33
C GLN A 305 -25.59 -3.81 32.63
N ASN A 306 -25.81 -4.52 33.74
CA ASN A 306 -25.30 -4.16 35.07
C ASN A 306 -25.77 -2.78 35.56
N VAL A 307 -26.98 -2.37 35.14
CA VAL A 307 -27.67 -1.20 35.70
C VAL A 307 -28.37 -1.67 36.97
N VAL A 308 -27.97 -1.09 38.10
CA VAL A 308 -28.57 -1.35 39.41
C VAL A 308 -29.20 -0.06 39.95
N PRO A 309 -30.30 -0.14 40.72
CA PRO A 309 -30.88 1.03 41.37
C PRO A 309 -29.92 1.59 42.43
N GLN A 310 -30.13 2.86 42.80
CA GLN A 310 -29.36 3.48 43.89
C GLN A 310 -29.68 2.79 45.23
N ALA A 311 -28.82 2.98 46.25
CA ALA A 311 -29.03 2.43 47.59
C ALA A 311 -30.38 2.82 48.23
N THR A 312 -31.00 3.91 47.75
CA THR A 312 -32.33 4.40 48.15
C THR A 312 -33.50 3.70 47.44
N GLY A 313 -33.23 2.80 46.49
CA GLY A 313 -34.24 2.16 45.64
C GLY A 313 -34.66 2.98 44.41
N GLU A 314 -34.17 4.21 44.27
CA GLU A 314 -34.48 5.08 43.13
C GLU A 314 -33.67 4.73 41.87
N SER A 315 -34.16 5.18 40.71
CA SER A 315 -33.45 5.01 39.43
C SER A 315 -32.04 5.61 39.48
N ALA A 316 -31.06 4.84 39.02
CA ALA A 316 -29.68 5.31 38.95
C ALA A 316 -29.44 6.17 37.71
N LYS A 317 -28.52 7.13 37.85
CA LYS A 317 -28.10 8.02 36.77
C LYS A 317 -27.04 7.31 35.91
N VAL A 318 -27.44 6.84 34.73
CA VAL A 318 -26.57 6.16 33.77
C VAL A 318 -26.13 7.14 32.69
N LYS A 319 -24.83 7.40 32.58
CA LYS A 319 -24.23 8.19 31.49
C LYS A 319 -23.75 7.24 30.40
N VAL A 320 -24.34 7.33 29.20
CA VAL A 320 -23.92 6.55 28.04
C VAL A 320 -23.22 7.46 27.04
N LYS A 321 -21.97 7.14 26.70
CA LYS A 321 -21.18 7.87 25.70
C LYS A 321 -21.33 7.18 24.36
N VAL A 322 -21.95 7.87 23.41
CA VAL A 322 -22.09 7.44 22.02
C VAL A 322 -21.14 8.22 21.12
N ARG A 323 -20.59 7.57 20.10
CA ARG A 323 -19.52 8.11 19.28
C ARG A 323 -19.69 7.72 17.81
N VAL A 324 -19.36 8.64 16.92
CA VAL A 324 -18.94 8.32 15.56
C VAL A 324 -17.42 8.43 15.49
N ASN A 325 -16.75 7.34 15.12
CA ASN A 325 -15.29 7.28 15.08
C ASN A 325 -14.71 7.91 13.80
N ILE A 326 -13.38 7.84 13.64
CA ILE A 326 -12.66 8.39 12.48
C ILE A 326 -13.02 7.69 11.14
N HIS A 327 -13.70 6.54 11.22
CA HIS A 327 -14.13 5.76 10.05
C HIS A 327 -15.63 5.97 9.74
N GLY A 328 -16.29 6.92 10.41
CA GLY A 328 -17.73 7.16 10.23
C GLY A 328 -18.62 6.08 10.84
N VAL A 329 -18.08 5.19 11.69
CA VAL A 329 -18.85 4.10 12.33
C VAL A 329 -19.40 4.58 13.67
N PHE A 330 -20.73 4.45 13.82
CA PHE A 330 -21.42 4.69 15.08
C PHE A 330 -21.19 3.55 16.08
N SER A 331 -20.92 3.88 17.34
CA SER A 331 -20.83 2.92 18.43
C SER A 331 -21.16 3.53 19.79
N VAL A 332 -21.56 2.68 20.74
CA VAL A 332 -21.60 3.03 22.17
C VAL A 332 -20.21 2.76 22.75
N SER A 333 -19.49 3.83 23.13
CA SER A 333 -18.11 3.74 23.61
C SER A 333 -18.02 3.29 25.07
N SER A 334 -18.90 3.79 25.92
CA SER A 334 -18.96 3.43 27.34
C SER A 334 -20.32 3.73 27.95
N ALA A 335 -20.64 3.05 29.04
CA ALA A 335 -21.74 3.39 29.93
C ALA A 335 -21.19 3.42 31.36
N SER A 336 -21.54 4.44 32.15
CA SER A 336 -21.13 4.56 33.55
C SER A 336 -22.29 4.94 34.45
N LEU A 337 -22.36 4.33 35.64
CA LEU A 337 -23.27 4.69 36.70
C LEU A 337 -22.65 5.83 37.50
N VAL A 338 -23.45 6.84 37.82
CA VAL A 338 -23.04 7.94 38.69
C VAL A 338 -23.80 7.81 39.99
N GLU A 339 -23.12 7.37 41.05
CA GLU A 339 -23.66 7.41 42.40
C GLU A 339 -23.44 8.80 42.99
N VAL A 340 -24.50 9.40 43.51
CA VAL A 340 -24.40 10.63 44.30
C VAL A 340 -24.08 10.21 45.72
N VAL A 341 -22.79 10.12 46.06
CA VAL A 341 -22.39 10.10 47.47
C VAL A 341 -22.75 11.47 48.02
N LYS A 342 -23.81 11.56 48.83
CA LYS A 342 -24.04 12.76 49.65
C LYS A 342 -22.83 12.89 50.55
N ALA A 343 -22.05 13.96 50.38
CA ALA A 343 -21.06 14.34 51.37
C ALA A 343 -21.81 14.48 52.70
N VAL A 344 -21.38 13.73 53.70
CA VAL A 344 -21.92 13.86 55.05
C VAL A 344 -21.56 15.26 55.50
N ASP A 345 -22.59 16.06 55.80
CA ASP A 345 -22.45 17.39 56.38
C ASP A 345 -21.52 17.33 57.60
N GLY A 346 -20.46 18.14 57.57
CA GLY A 346 -19.42 18.18 58.58
C GLY A 346 -18.77 19.56 58.64
N GLU A 347 -19.35 20.38 59.51
CA GLU A 347 -18.79 21.54 60.22
C GLU A 347 -18.85 22.95 59.58
N GLU A 348 -19.45 23.85 60.36
CA GLU A 348 -19.64 25.28 60.13
C GLU A 348 -18.32 26.05 60.04
N PRO A 349 -18.31 27.23 59.37
CA PRO A 349 -17.10 28.00 59.14
C PRO A 349 -16.71 28.82 60.39
N MET A 350 -15.44 28.76 60.80
CA MET A 350 -14.81 29.83 61.57
C MET A 350 -13.83 30.60 60.69
N GLU A 351 -14.10 31.89 60.53
CA GLU A 351 -13.17 32.88 59.99
C GLU A 351 -12.03 33.17 60.97
N THR A 352 -10.81 33.33 60.45
CA THR A 352 -9.95 34.51 60.68
C THR A 352 -8.75 34.48 59.73
N ASP A 353 -8.71 35.45 58.80
CA ASP A 353 -7.61 36.40 58.48
C ASP A 353 -6.14 35.99 58.84
N GLN A 354 -5.08 36.17 58.04
CA GLN A 354 -4.74 37.20 57.02
C GLN A 354 -3.35 36.88 56.34
N ILE A 355 -3.20 37.19 55.02
CA ILE A 355 -2.04 37.75 54.22
C ILE A 355 -0.68 36.95 54.26
N VAL A 356 0.14 36.68 53.22
CA VAL A 356 0.81 37.52 52.19
C VAL A 356 1.58 36.65 51.14
N LYS A 357 1.40 36.98 49.83
CA LYS A 357 2.27 36.99 48.61
C LYS A 357 3.22 35.86 48.13
N GLU A 358 3.18 35.76 46.78
CA GLU A 358 4.24 35.68 45.74
C GLU A 358 5.07 34.39 45.48
N ASP A 359 4.94 33.94 44.21
CA ASP A 359 5.97 33.48 43.25
C ASP A 359 6.57 32.04 43.20
N GLU A 360 6.67 31.60 41.92
CA GLU A 360 7.61 30.70 41.23
C GLU A 360 7.63 29.14 41.37
N VAL A 361 7.38 28.50 40.21
CA VAL A 361 8.13 27.45 39.45
C VAL A 361 8.78 26.22 40.15
N CYS A 362 8.63 25.07 39.46
CA CYS A 362 9.61 23.97 39.23
C CYS A 362 9.55 22.63 40.05
N VAL A 363 9.21 21.55 39.32
CA VAL A 363 10.02 20.32 39.09
C VAL A 363 10.35 19.34 40.25
N CYS A 364 9.70 18.17 40.14
CA CYS A 364 10.23 16.78 40.15
C CYS A 364 10.60 15.98 41.44
N GLU A 365 10.51 14.65 41.23
CA GLU A 365 11.09 13.49 41.96
C GLU A 365 10.34 12.98 43.21
N GLN A 366 9.71 11.81 43.17
CA GLN A 366 10.20 10.41 43.24
C GLN A 366 10.66 9.94 44.64
N GLN A 367 10.23 8.70 44.96
CA GLN A 367 10.70 7.72 45.99
C GLN A 367 9.82 7.62 47.26
N HIS A 368 9.03 6.53 47.39
CA HIS A 368 9.33 5.25 48.10
C HIS A 368 9.31 5.42 49.65
N LYS A 369 8.72 4.58 50.51
CA LYS A 369 8.25 3.18 50.47
C LYS A 369 7.60 2.85 51.86
N THR A 370 6.61 1.94 51.89
CA THR A 370 6.25 0.93 52.97
C THR A 370 6.04 1.40 54.42
N SER A 371 5.14 0.88 55.26
CA SER A 371 4.28 -0.34 55.41
C SER A 371 3.33 -0.03 56.61
N THR A 372 2.14 -0.62 56.83
CA THR A 372 1.80 -1.98 57.32
C THR A 372 0.26 -2.09 57.45
N GLU A 373 -0.29 -3.28 57.15
CA GLU A 373 -1.32 -4.09 57.85
C GLU A 373 -2.44 -3.40 58.67
N ASP A 374 -3.69 -3.85 58.76
CA ASP A 374 -4.46 -4.99 58.26
C ASP A 374 -5.95 -4.63 58.49
N GLY A 375 -6.88 -5.13 57.68
CA GLY A 375 -8.31 -4.86 57.89
C GLY A 375 -9.20 -5.49 56.84
N LYS A 376 -9.52 -6.78 57.02
CA LYS A 376 -10.53 -7.50 56.26
C LYS A 376 -11.89 -6.80 56.37
N GLN A 377 -12.36 -6.22 55.27
CA GLN A 377 -13.78 -6.04 54.99
C GLN A 377 -14.10 -6.70 53.65
N GLU A 378 -15.16 -7.50 53.66
CA GLU A 378 -15.68 -8.26 52.53
C GLU A 378 -15.86 -7.37 51.29
N LYS A 379 -15.05 -7.62 50.25
CA LYS A 379 -15.26 -7.05 48.92
C LYS A 379 -16.54 -7.65 48.33
N LYS A 380 -17.66 -6.94 48.45
CA LYS A 380 -18.70 -7.00 47.42
C LYS A 380 -18.06 -6.53 46.12
N ASN A 381 -18.09 -7.40 45.14
CA ASN A 381 -17.49 -7.21 43.83
C ASN A 381 -18.41 -6.31 43.00
N ASP A 382 -18.46 -5.01 43.31
CA ASP A 382 -19.17 -4.02 42.50
C ASP A 382 -18.32 -3.70 41.26
N GLN A 383 -18.47 -4.55 40.24
CA GLN A 383 -17.98 -4.21 38.90
C GLN A 383 -18.75 -2.99 38.40
N PRO A 384 -18.08 -1.94 37.91
CA PRO A 384 -18.76 -0.82 37.28
C PRO A 384 -19.60 -1.33 36.10
N PRO A 385 -20.72 -0.66 35.78
CA PRO A 385 -21.55 -1.07 34.66
C PRO A 385 -20.68 -1.08 33.40
N GLN A 386 -20.64 -2.22 32.74
CA GLN A 386 -19.96 -2.35 31.46
C GLN A 386 -21.04 -2.54 30.41
N ALA A 387 -21.01 -1.70 29.38
CA ALA A 387 -21.66 -2.06 28.13
C ALA A 387 -20.96 -3.33 27.63
N LYS A 388 -21.64 -4.49 27.64
CA LYS A 388 -21.11 -5.66 26.92
C LYS A 388 -20.92 -5.27 25.47
N LYS A 389 -19.87 -5.81 24.84
CA LYS A 389 -19.62 -5.64 23.40
C LYS A 389 -20.93 -5.86 22.64
N SER A 390 -21.34 -4.81 21.93
CA SER A 390 -22.58 -4.73 21.18
C SER A 390 -22.71 -5.88 20.19
N LYS A 391 -23.91 -6.45 20.08
CA LYS A 391 -24.30 -7.25 18.93
C LYS A 391 -24.61 -6.28 17.78
N VAL A 392 -23.57 -5.69 17.19
CA VAL A 392 -23.73 -4.85 15.99
C VAL A 392 -24.17 -5.79 14.87
N GLN A 393 -25.35 -5.54 14.30
CA GLN A 393 -26.00 -6.41 13.32
C GLN A 393 -25.15 -6.70 12.07
N TRP A 394 -24.18 -5.83 11.77
CA TRP A 394 -23.38 -5.85 10.54
C TRP A 394 -21.92 -6.28 10.73
N GLN A 395 -21.49 -6.63 11.95
CA GLN A 395 -20.14 -7.12 12.20
C GLN A 395 -20.09 -8.65 12.04
N LEU A 396 -19.08 -9.14 11.31
CA LEU A 396 -18.79 -10.56 11.27
C LEU A 396 -18.45 -11.07 12.68
N SER A 397 -18.94 -12.26 13.02
CA SER A 397 -18.52 -12.92 14.25
C SER A 397 -17.03 -13.29 14.16
N SER A 398 -16.37 -13.42 15.31
CA SER A 398 -14.97 -13.85 15.36
C SER A 398 -14.77 -15.24 14.73
N GLN A 399 -15.78 -16.12 14.81
CA GLN A 399 -15.73 -17.44 14.20
C GLN A 399 -15.75 -17.34 12.66
N GLU A 400 -16.72 -16.62 12.09
CA GLU A 400 -16.80 -16.41 10.65
C GLU A 400 -15.55 -15.71 10.09
N LEU A 401 -15.06 -14.69 10.81
CA LEU A 401 -13.85 -13.97 10.41
C LEU A 401 -12.64 -14.91 10.37
N ASN A 402 -12.45 -15.75 11.39
CA ASN A 402 -11.35 -16.72 11.41
C ASN A 402 -11.47 -17.74 10.26
N THR A 403 -12.68 -18.20 9.94
CA THR A 403 -12.90 -19.09 8.79
C THR A 403 -12.55 -18.41 7.47
N PHE A 404 -12.93 -17.15 7.27
CA PHE A 404 -12.55 -16.42 6.05
C PHE A 404 -11.05 -16.17 5.95
N LEU A 405 -10.39 -15.85 7.07
CA LEU A 405 -8.93 -15.69 7.11
C LEU A 405 -8.20 -16.99 6.77
N GLU A 406 -8.67 -18.13 7.28
CA GLU A 406 -8.08 -19.44 6.97
C GLU A 406 -8.24 -19.78 5.48
N ASN A 407 -9.43 -19.54 4.92
CA ASN A 407 -9.69 -19.79 3.50
C ASN A 407 -8.85 -18.88 2.59
N GLU A 408 -8.74 -17.60 2.92
CA GLU A 408 -7.87 -16.66 2.20
C GLU A 408 -6.40 -17.09 2.28
N GLY A 409 -5.93 -17.50 3.47
CA GLY A 409 -4.58 -18.02 3.66
C GLY A 409 -4.28 -19.26 2.80
N LYS A 410 -5.26 -20.15 2.61
CA LYS A 410 -5.14 -21.31 1.71
C LYS A 410 -5.02 -20.89 0.24
N MET A 411 -5.83 -19.94 -0.21
CA MET A 411 -5.77 -19.42 -1.58
C MET A 411 -4.45 -18.70 -1.86
N ILE A 412 -3.99 -17.84 -0.95
CA ILE A 412 -2.68 -17.16 -1.07
C ILE A 412 -1.53 -18.18 -1.14
N MET A 413 -1.57 -19.23 -0.31
CA MET A 413 -0.54 -20.27 -0.34
C MET A 413 -0.57 -21.04 -1.67
N GLN A 414 -1.76 -21.36 -2.20
CA GLN A 414 -1.90 -22.02 -3.49
C GLN A 414 -1.36 -21.16 -4.63
N ASP A 415 -1.70 -19.87 -4.68
CA ASP A 415 -1.19 -18.93 -5.69
C ASP A 415 0.34 -18.81 -5.61
N LYS A 416 0.89 -18.77 -4.39
CA LYS A 416 2.34 -18.74 -4.19
C LYS A 416 3.02 -20.01 -4.70
N LEU A 417 2.47 -21.19 -4.39
CA LEU A 417 3.02 -22.47 -4.85
C LEU A 417 2.99 -22.58 -6.38
N GLU A 418 1.89 -22.14 -7.00
CA GLU A 418 1.74 -22.15 -8.45
C GLU A 418 2.69 -21.17 -9.13
N LYS A 419 2.87 -19.97 -8.55
CA LYS A 419 3.89 -19.02 -9.01
C LYS A 419 5.29 -19.63 -8.92
N GLU A 420 5.66 -20.19 -7.76
CA GLU A 420 6.99 -20.79 -7.57
C GLU A 420 7.24 -22.00 -8.47
N ARG A 421 6.18 -22.75 -8.84
CA ARG A 421 6.23 -23.84 -9.81
C ARG A 421 6.52 -23.30 -11.21
N ASN A 422 5.79 -22.28 -11.65
CA ASN A 422 6.00 -21.64 -12.95
C ASN A 422 7.36 -20.94 -13.03
N ASP A 423 7.80 -20.25 -11.98
CA ASP A 423 9.14 -19.66 -11.89
C ASP A 423 10.23 -20.75 -12.02
N ALA A 424 10.04 -21.92 -11.39
CA ALA A 424 10.98 -23.05 -11.52
C ALA A 424 11.02 -23.61 -12.96
N LYS A 425 9.86 -23.74 -13.63
CA LYS A 425 9.78 -24.15 -15.04
C LYS A 425 10.51 -23.15 -15.94
N ASN A 426 10.23 -21.86 -15.79
CA ASN A 426 10.86 -20.79 -16.56
C ASN A 426 12.39 -20.77 -16.37
N ASN A 427 12.88 -21.04 -15.16
CA ASN A 427 14.32 -21.14 -14.91
C ASN A 427 15.00 -22.29 -15.68
N VAL A 428 14.30 -23.43 -15.88
CA VAL A 428 14.82 -24.53 -16.72
C VAL A 428 14.85 -24.06 -18.17
N GLU A 429 13.75 -23.49 -18.65
CA GLU A 429 13.61 -23.01 -20.03
C GLU A 429 14.67 -21.95 -20.39
N GLU A 430 14.84 -20.94 -19.54
CA GLU A 430 15.86 -19.90 -19.70
C GLU A 430 17.27 -20.50 -19.73
N TYR A 431 17.59 -21.41 -18.81
CA TYR A 431 18.90 -22.07 -18.78
C TYR A 431 19.16 -22.90 -20.04
N VAL A 432 18.13 -23.60 -20.55
CA VAL A 432 18.25 -24.39 -21.78
C VAL A 432 18.56 -23.51 -22.98
N TYR A 433 17.81 -22.42 -23.17
CA TYR A 433 18.05 -21.48 -24.27
C TYR A 433 19.40 -20.78 -24.16
N GLU A 434 19.75 -20.29 -22.98
CA GLU A 434 21.00 -19.59 -22.71
C GLU A 434 22.22 -20.50 -22.97
N MET A 435 22.19 -21.73 -22.43
CA MET A 435 23.33 -22.65 -22.59
C MET A 435 23.47 -23.14 -24.02
N ARG A 436 22.37 -23.38 -24.74
CA ARG A 436 22.42 -23.81 -26.14
C ARG A 436 23.10 -22.76 -27.03
N ASP A 437 22.73 -21.49 -26.88
CA ASP A 437 23.35 -20.39 -27.62
C ASP A 437 24.84 -20.25 -27.26
N LYS A 438 25.16 -20.30 -25.96
CA LYS A 438 26.53 -20.14 -25.48
C LYS A 438 27.45 -21.29 -25.86
N LEU A 439 26.97 -22.54 -25.90
CA LEU A 439 27.76 -23.72 -26.28
C LEU A 439 28.28 -23.67 -27.72
N HIS A 440 27.52 -23.07 -28.63
CA HIS A 440 27.92 -22.85 -30.02
C HIS A 440 28.51 -21.45 -30.28
N GLY A 441 28.69 -20.66 -29.22
CA GLY A 441 29.29 -19.33 -29.27
C GLY A 441 30.50 -19.24 -28.35
N VAL A 442 30.37 -18.48 -27.26
CA VAL A 442 31.49 -18.13 -26.38
C VAL A 442 32.09 -19.31 -25.62
N LEU A 443 31.30 -20.36 -25.35
CA LEU A 443 31.74 -21.53 -24.58
C LEU A 443 32.36 -22.63 -25.45
N GLU A 444 32.29 -22.53 -26.78
CA GLU A 444 32.72 -23.59 -27.71
C GLU A 444 34.17 -24.05 -27.44
N LYS A 445 35.07 -23.12 -27.11
CA LYS A 445 36.49 -23.39 -26.85
C LYS A 445 36.78 -24.01 -25.48
N PHE A 446 35.80 -24.07 -24.58
CA PHE A 446 35.95 -24.48 -23.17
C PHE A 446 35.36 -25.85 -22.87
N VAL A 447 34.93 -26.57 -23.92
CA VAL A 447 34.32 -27.87 -23.85
C VAL A 447 34.88 -28.76 -24.98
N ASN A 448 35.04 -30.05 -24.70
CA ASN A 448 35.41 -31.01 -25.73
C ASN A 448 34.22 -31.22 -26.70
N GLU A 449 34.49 -31.44 -27.98
CA GLU A 449 33.49 -31.66 -29.03
C GLU A 449 32.47 -32.75 -28.65
N ALA A 450 32.96 -33.89 -28.15
CA ALA A 450 32.09 -35.00 -27.72
C ALA A 450 31.21 -34.64 -26.50
N GLU A 451 31.73 -33.86 -25.55
CA GLU A 451 30.97 -33.43 -24.36
C GLU A 451 29.97 -32.33 -24.71
N ARG A 452 30.33 -31.43 -25.63
CA ARG A 452 29.47 -30.38 -26.17
C ARG A 452 28.27 -30.99 -26.89
N ASP A 453 28.50 -31.95 -27.77
CA ASP A 453 27.43 -32.57 -28.56
C ASP A 453 26.49 -33.38 -27.65
N ALA A 454 27.04 -34.12 -26.67
CA ALA A 454 26.24 -34.84 -25.68
C ALA A 454 25.40 -33.90 -24.79
N PHE A 455 25.97 -32.76 -24.38
CA PHE A 455 25.24 -31.79 -23.57
C PHE A 455 24.19 -31.03 -24.39
N SER A 456 24.49 -30.70 -25.65
CA SER A 456 23.55 -30.06 -26.57
C SER A 456 22.32 -30.94 -26.83
N LEU A 457 22.53 -32.25 -27.04
CA LEU A 457 21.44 -33.22 -27.14
C LEU A 457 20.61 -33.26 -25.85
N LYS A 458 21.25 -33.26 -24.68
CA LYS A 458 20.54 -33.26 -23.40
C LYS A 458 19.71 -31.98 -23.17
N LEU A 459 20.18 -30.83 -23.67
CA LEU A 459 19.43 -29.57 -23.63
C LEU A 459 18.22 -29.63 -24.56
N GLU A 460 18.38 -30.16 -25.77
CA GLU A 460 17.29 -30.38 -26.73
C GLU A 460 16.23 -31.37 -26.18
N ASP A 461 16.67 -32.49 -25.61
CA ASP A 461 15.76 -33.45 -24.95
C ASP A 461 14.99 -32.80 -23.79
N THR A 462 15.64 -31.89 -23.05
CA THR A 462 14.99 -31.19 -21.94
C THR A 462 14.00 -30.13 -22.45
N GLU A 463 14.30 -29.46 -23.57
CA GLU A 463 13.36 -28.57 -24.25
C GLU A 463 12.12 -29.34 -24.72
N ASN A 464 12.31 -30.45 -25.43
CA ASN A 464 11.20 -31.30 -25.88
C ASN A 464 10.37 -31.79 -24.69
N TRP A 465 11.02 -32.22 -23.62
CA TRP A 465 10.34 -32.61 -22.39
C TRP A 465 9.50 -31.48 -21.81
N LEU A 466 9.98 -30.22 -21.77
CA LEU A 466 9.22 -29.07 -21.23
C LEU A 466 7.90 -28.82 -21.97
N TYR A 467 7.82 -29.13 -23.26
CA TYR A 467 6.64 -28.95 -24.11
C TYR A 467 5.74 -30.18 -24.21
N GLU A 468 6.18 -31.32 -23.68
CA GLU A 468 5.43 -32.57 -23.65
C GLU A 468 5.12 -32.98 -22.20
N GLU A 469 5.83 -33.99 -21.67
CA GLU A 469 5.57 -34.57 -20.35
C GLU A 469 5.85 -33.58 -19.20
N GLY A 470 6.68 -32.58 -19.45
CA GLY A 470 7.13 -31.56 -18.51
C GLY A 470 6.23 -30.34 -18.41
N GLU A 471 5.11 -30.26 -19.14
CA GLU A 471 4.27 -29.04 -19.16
C GLU A 471 3.70 -28.71 -17.77
N ASP A 472 3.22 -29.73 -17.06
CA ASP A 472 2.55 -29.63 -15.75
C ASP A 472 3.15 -30.60 -14.72
N GLN A 473 4.39 -30.31 -14.31
CA GLN A 473 5.10 -31.09 -13.30
C GLN A 473 5.19 -30.36 -11.96
N GLN A 474 5.48 -31.13 -10.90
CA GLN A 474 5.73 -30.56 -9.58
C GLN A 474 7.00 -29.71 -9.59
N LYS A 475 7.02 -28.66 -8.77
CA LYS A 475 8.17 -27.74 -8.62
C LYS A 475 9.51 -28.47 -8.46
N GLN A 476 9.55 -29.52 -7.64
CA GLN A 476 10.78 -30.26 -7.36
C GLN A 476 11.38 -30.89 -8.63
N VAL A 477 10.54 -31.35 -9.56
CA VAL A 477 10.98 -31.96 -10.82
C VAL A 477 11.75 -30.95 -11.68
N TYR A 478 11.27 -29.71 -11.77
CA TYR A 478 11.98 -28.64 -12.49
C TYR A 478 13.31 -28.29 -11.81
N ILE A 479 13.34 -28.24 -10.48
CA ILE A 479 14.57 -27.98 -9.71
C ILE A 479 15.61 -29.08 -9.97
N ASP A 480 15.19 -30.35 -9.92
CA ASP A 480 16.07 -31.49 -10.13
C ASP A 480 16.60 -31.51 -11.57
N LYS A 481 15.74 -31.25 -12.57
CA LYS A 481 16.15 -31.11 -13.98
C LYS A 481 17.17 -29.99 -14.15
N LEU A 482 16.95 -28.82 -13.57
CA LEU A 482 17.91 -27.71 -13.62
C LEU A 482 19.25 -28.10 -12.96
N ALA A 483 19.21 -28.78 -11.82
CA ALA A 483 20.41 -29.23 -11.12
C ALA A 483 21.22 -30.24 -11.95
N GLU A 484 20.54 -31.17 -12.64
CA GLU A 484 21.19 -32.10 -13.56
C GLU A 484 21.88 -31.39 -14.72
N LEU A 485 21.23 -30.39 -15.33
CA LEU A 485 21.83 -29.62 -16.42
C LEU A 485 23.01 -28.80 -15.93
N LYS A 486 22.87 -28.12 -14.77
CA LYS A 486 23.95 -27.32 -14.16
C LYS A 486 25.16 -28.17 -13.76
N LYS A 487 24.98 -29.44 -13.43
CA LYS A 487 26.11 -30.34 -13.13
C LYS A 487 27.07 -30.47 -14.32
N ILE A 488 26.57 -30.34 -15.55
CA ILE A 488 27.36 -30.42 -16.79
C ILE A 488 27.78 -29.02 -17.26
N GLY A 489 26.86 -28.05 -17.25
CA GLY A 489 27.13 -26.70 -17.77
C GLY A 489 27.97 -25.83 -16.83
N GLN A 490 27.87 -25.98 -15.51
CA GLN A 490 28.58 -25.12 -14.56
C GLN A 490 30.12 -25.25 -14.66
N PRO A 491 30.71 -26.45 -14.80
CA PRO A 491 32.14 -26.59 -15.06
C PRO A 491 32.59 -25.86 -16.33
N ILE A 492 31.86 -26.01 -17.44
CA ILE A 492 32.17 -25.34 -18.73
C ILE A 492 32.14 -23.83 -18.56
N TYR A 493 31.06 -23.31 -17.96
CA TYR A 493 30.92 -21.88 -17.69
C TYR A 493 32.02 -21.35 -16.75
N SER A 494 32.40 -22.13 -15.72
CA SER A 494 33.48 -21.74 -14.80
C SER A 494 34.82 -21.65 -15.52
N ARG A 495 35.13 -22.57 -16.46
CA ARG A 495 36.37 -22.50 -17.27
C ARG A 495 36.42 -21.22 -18.12
N TYR A 496 35.29 -20.86 -18.73
CA TYR A 496 35.15 -19.61 -19.49
C TYR A 496 35.37 -18.37 -18.60
N MET A 497 34.65 -18.27 -17.48
CA MET A 497 34.80 -17.14 -16.54
C MET A 497 36.23 -17.02 -16.02
N GLU A 498 36.85 -18.15 -15.66
CA GLU A 498 38.24 -18.19 -15.24
C GLU A 498 39.19 -17.76 -16.35
N ALA A 499 38.93 -18.07 -17.62
CA ALA A 499 39.77 -17.62 -18.73
C ALA A 499 39.65 -16.11 -19.03
N GLU A 500 38.47 -15.53 -18.86
CA GLU A 500 38.23 -14.07 -19.02
C GLU A 500 38.83 -13.25 -17.87
N GLU A 501 38.72 -13.73 -16.63
CA GLU A 501 39.15 -12.98 -15.44
C GLU A 501 40.63 -13.20 -15.08
N ARG A 502 41.22 -14.34 -15.46
CA ARG A 502 42.62 -14.66 -15.12
C ARG A 502 43.64 -13.66 -15.68
N PRO A 503 43.56 -13.18 -16.95
CA PRO A 503 44.47 -12.15 -17.45
C PRO A 503 44.44 -10.88 -16.60
N LYS A 504 43.26 -10.43 -16.18
CA LYS A 504 43.09 -9.25 -15.32
C LYS A 504 43.73 -9.46 -13.94
N ALA A 505 43.54 -10.64 -13.35
CA ALA A 505 44.14 -10.98 -12.07
C ALA A 505 45.68 -11.03 -12.14
N PHE A 506 46.24 -11.55 -13.24
CA PHE A 506 47.68 -11.53 -13.47
C PHE A 506 48.24 -10.14 -13.73
N GLU A 507 47.50 -9.29 -14.46
CA GLU A 507 47.88 -7.89 -14.66
C GLU A 507 47.95 -7.13 -13.33
N GLU A 508 46.97 -7.33 -12.46
CA GLU A 508 46.96 -6.75 -11.11
C GLU A 508 48.15 -7.21 -10.28
N LEU A 509 48.42 -8.53 -10.24
CA LEU A 509 49.58 -9.09 -9.55
C LEU A 509 50.89 -8.51 -10.12
N GLY A 510 51.01 -8.43 -11.45
CA GLY A 510 52.16 -7.85 -12.13
C GLY A 510 52.37 -6.38 -11.78
N ARG A 511 51.30 -5.58 -11.72
CA ARG A 511 51.37 -4.18 -11.32
C ARG A 511 51.88 -4.01 -9.90
N ARG A 512 51.43 -4.86 -8.97
CA ARG A 512 51.91 -4.85 -7.57
C ARG A 512 53.37 -5.26 -7.46
N ILE A 513 53.79 -6.31 -8.19
CA ILE A 513 55.20 -6.71 -8.28
C ILE A 513 56.05 -5.54 -8.78
N GLN A 514 55.66 -4.89 -9.87
CA GLN A 514 56.38 -3.74 -10.42
C GLN A 514 56.45 -2.55 -9.46
N MET A 515 55.37 -2.27 -8.73
CA MET A 515 55.34 -1.22 -7.70
C MET A 515 56.38 -1.50 -6.62
N TYR A 516 56.43 -2.73 -6.08
CA TYR A 516 57.38 -3.11 -5.05
C TYR A 516 58.82 -3.17 -5.57
N MET A 517 59.05 -3.61 -6.81
CA MET A 517 60.37 -3.54 -7.45
C MET A 517 60.89 -2.09 -7.53
N LYS A 518 60.03 -1.14 -7.93
CA LYS A 518 60.41 0.29 -7.97
C LYS A 518 60.78 0.84 -6.59
N ILE A 519 60.08 0.42 -5.53
CA ILE A 519 60.41 0.83 -4.16
C ILE A 519 61.78 0.28 -3.73
N VAL A 520 62.07 -0.99 -4.04
CA VAL A 520 63.38 -1.60 -3.78
C VAL A 520 64.50 -0.91 -4.58
N GLU A 521 64.25 -0.52 -5.82
CA GLU A 521 65.19 0.24 -6.66
C GLU A 521 65.43 1.66 -6.13
N ALA A 522 64.37 2.38 -5.72
CA ALA A 522 64.47 3.71 -5.13
C ALA A 522 65.26 3.70 -3.80
N TYR A 523 65.09 2.65 -2.98
CA TYR A 523 65.92 2.41 -1.80
C TYR A 523 67.39 2.19 -2.17
N LYS A 524 67.68 1.34 -3.16
CA LYS A 524 69.06 1.10 -3.67
C LYS A 524 69.69 2.37 -4.25
N ALA A 525 68.89 3.29 -4.79
CA ALA A 525 69.31 4.59 -5.30
C ALA A 525 69.50 5.66 -4.19
N LYS A 526 69.22 5.34 -2.91
CA LYS A 526 69.32 6.24 -1.75
C LYS A 526 68.45 7.50 -1.87
N GLU A 527 67.20 7.32 -2.32
CA GLU A 527 66.21 8.40 -2.28
C GLU A 527 65.77 8.69 -0.83
N GLU A 528 65.77 9.97 -0.42
CA GLU A 528 65.47 10.42 0.97
C GLU A 528 64.14 9.86 1.52
N GLN A 529 63.19 9.52 0.65
CA GLN A 529 61.88 9.00 1.02
C GLN A 529 61.94 7.58 1.65
N TYR A 530 63.02 6.81 1.44
CA TYR A 530 63.12 5.40 1.83
C TYR A 530 64.26 5.11 2.84
N ASP A 531 64.95 6.13 3.34
CA ASP A 531 66.07 6.02 4.28
C ASP A 531 65.70 5.40 5.65
N HIS A 532 64.40 5.30 5.95
CA HIS A 532 63.86 4.75 7.20
C HIS A 532 63.67 3.23 7.18
N LEU A 533 63.90 2.57 6.03
CA LEU A 533 63.72 1.12 5.86
C LEU A 533 64.98 0.34 6.26
N ASP A 534 64.79 -0.77 6.98
CA ASP A 534 65.88 -1.66 7.37
C ASP A 534 66.41 -2.48 6.18
N GLU A 535 67.73 -2.60 6.08
CA GLU A 535 68.39 -3.27 4.94
C GLU A 535 68.03 -4.76 4.87
N MET A 536 67.80 -5.42 6.02
CA MET A 536 67.36 -6.82 6.05
C MET A 536 65.91 -6.97 5.58
N GLU A 537 65.02 -6.04 5.96
CA GLU A 537 63.62 -6.03 5.54
C GLU A 537 63.48 -5.78 4.03
N VAL A 538 64.23 -4.83 3.48
CA VAL A 538 64.24 -4.55 2.03
C VAL A 538 64.78 -5.74 1.23
N THR A 539 65.82 -6.41 1.73
CA THR A 539 66.36 -7.63 1.10
C THR A 539 65.33 -8.77 1.12
N GLN A 540 64.57 -8.91 2.20
CA GLN A 540 63.50 -9.91 2.31
C GLN A 540 62.32 -9.58 1.37
N VAL A 541 61.96 -8.29 1.24
CA VAL A 541 60.98 -7.83 0.25
C VAL A 541 61.43 -8.13 -1.17
N ASP A 542 62.68 -7.82 -1.53
CA ASP A 542 63.25 -8.13 -2.85
C ASP A 542 63.16 -9.64 -3.15
N LYS A 543 63.47 -10.49 -2.16
CA LYS A 543 63.33 -11.94 -2.28
C LYS A 543 61.88 -12.36 -2.54
N GLN A 544 60.91 -11.85 -1.77
CA GLN A 544 59.49 -12.21 -1.93
C GLN A 544 58.90 -11.73 -3.26
N VAL A 545 59.29 -10.55 -3.73
CA VAL A 545 58.89 -9.99 -5.02
C VAL A 545 59.44 -10.85 -6.17
N ASN A 546 60.70 -11.27 -6.08
CA ASN A 546 61.31 -12.17 -7.07
C ASN A 546 60.67 -13.57 -7.07
N GLU A 547 60.37 -14.14 -5.89
CA GLU A 547 59.64 -15.41 -5.76
C GLU A 547 58.24 -15.33 -6.37
N ALA A 548 57.51 -14.25 -6.11
CA ALA A 548 56.18 -13.99 -6.70
C ALA A 548 56.24 -13.83 -8.22
N MET A 549 57.27 -13.16 -8.75
CA MET A 549 57.50 -12.98 -10.19
C MET A 549 57.84 -14.31 -10.89
N ILE A 550 58.71 -15.14 -10.29
CA ILE A 550 59.01 -16.48 -10.80
C ILE A 550 57.76 -17.36 -10.80
N TRP A 551 56.98 -17.32 -9.71
CA TRP A 551 55.73 -18.07 -9.61
C TRP A 551 54.73 -17.64 -10.68
N MET A 552 54.52 -16.32 -10.85
CA MET A 552 53.62 -15.75 -11.85
C MET A 552 54.01 -16.21 -13.26
N ASN A 553 55.28 -16.07 -13.65
CA ASN A 553 55.75 -16.48 -14.98
C ASN A 553 55.65 -17.99 -15.19
N SER A 554 55.97 -18.79 -14.16
CA SER A 554 55.85 -20.25 -14.21
C SER A 554 54.40 -20.68 -14.44
N LYS A 555 53.46 -20.12 -13.68
CA LYS A 555 52.03 -20.44 -13.80
C LYS A 555 51.40 -19.92 -15.08
N LEU A 556 51.79 -18.74 -15.55
CA LEU A 556 51.35 -18.18 -16.83
C LEU A 556 51.79 -19.07 -18.00
N ASN A 557 53.05 -19.53 -17.99
CA ASN A 557 53.57 -20.43 -19.02
C ASN A 557 52.90 -21.81 -19.00
N GLN A 558 52.66 -22.38 -17.82
CA GLN A 558 51.93 -23.65 -17.69
C GLN A 558 50.47 -23.51 -18.16
N GLN A 559 49.84 -22.36 -17.93
CA GLN A 559 48.46 -22.12 -18.35
C GLN A 559 48.35 -21.86 -19.86
N ASN A 560 49.32 -21.17 -20.47
CA ASN A 560 49.34 -20.89 -21.91
C ASN A 560 49.54 -22.15 -22.77
N SER A 561 50.14 -23.20 -22.21
CA SER A 561 50.30 -24.50 -22.88
C SER A 561 49.20 -25.51 -22.51
N HIS A 562 48.24 -25.12 -21.66
CA HIS A 562 47.15 -25.99 -21.22
C HIS A 562 45.91 -25.83 -22.11
N ASP A 563 45.18 -26.94 -22.27
CA ASP A 563 43.92 -26.94 -23.00
C ASP A 563 42.85 -26.14 -22.24
N LEU A 564 42.09 -25.32 -22.97
CA LEU A 564 40.98 -24.52 -22.44
C LEU A 564 39.77 -25.38 -22.08
N ALA A 565 39.66 -26.58 -22.63
CA ALA A 565 38.61 -27.54 -22.31
C ALA A 565 38.85 -28.28 -20.97
N LEU A 566 40.02 -28.13 -20.36
CA LEU A 566 40.35 -28.73 -19.08
C LEU A 566 40.29 -27.71 -17.94
N ASP A 567 40.26 -28.21 -16.71
CA ASP A 567 40.30 -27.35 -15.54
C ASP A 567 41.63 -26.58 -15.49
N PRO A 568 41.59 -25.27 -15.18
CA PRO A 568 42.76 -24.43 -15.30
C PRO A 568 43.85 -24.79 -14.29
N VAL A 569 45.11 -24.61 -14.70
CA VAL A 569 46.32 -24.90 -13.91
C VAL A 569 46.45 -23.97 -12.71
N VAL A 570 45.84 -22.78 -12.80
CA VAL A 570 45.77 -21.79 -11.74
C VAL A 570 44.44 -21.06 -11.81
N LYS A 571 43.75 -20.98 -10.68
CA LYS A 571 42.47 -20.27 -10.56
C LYS A 571 42.69 -18.82 -10.16
N VAL A 572 41.76 -17.94 -10.53
CA VAL A 572 41.78 -16.52 -10.15
C VAL A 572 41.92 -16.34 -8.64
N GLY A 573 41.23 -17.17 -7.85
CA GLY A 573 41.32 -17.14 -6.39
C GLY A 573 42.73 -17.42 -5.85
N GLU A 574 43.51 -18.26 -6.52
CA GLU A 574 44.91 -18.55 -6.14
C GLU A 574 45.84 -17.37 -6.48
N ILE A 575 45.61 -16.71 -7.62
CA ILE A 575 46.35 -15.50 -8.01
C ILE A 575 46.07 -14.36 -7.05
N GLN A 576 44.80 -14.17 -6.68
CA GLN A 576 44.39 -13.16 -5.69
C GLN A 576 44.93 -13.49 -4.29
N ALA A 577 44.97 -14.78 -3.90
CA ALA A 577 45.61 -15.19 -2.65
C ALA A 577 47.11 -14.86 -2.65
N LYS A 578 47.82 -15.15 -3.75
CA LYS A 578 49.25 -14.79 -3.89
C LYS A 578 49.49 -13.28 -3.88
N SER A 579 48.60 -12.52 -4.52
CA SER A 579 48.62 -11.05 -4.51
C SER A 579 48.40 -10.47 -3.10
N ARG A 580 47.51 -11.08 -2.31
CA ARG A 580 47.29 -10.72 -0.90
C ARG A 580 48.47 -11.10 0.00
N GLU A 581 49.05 -12.28 -0.19
CA GLU A 581 50.25 -12.72 0.53
C GLU A 581 51.41 -11.73 0.32
N LEU A 582 51.69 -11.38 -0.95
CA LEU A 582 52.71 -10.39 -1.30
C LEU A 582 52.43 -9.04 -0.64
N PHE A 583 51.19 -8.57 -0.69
CA PHE A 583 50.81 -7.31 -0.04
C PHE A 583 51.00 -7.33 1.48
N CYS A 584 50.54 -8.37 2.17
CA CYS A 584 50.61 -8.47 3.62
C CYS A 584 52.07 -8.47 4.10
N VAL A 585 52.93 -9.27 3.45
CA VAL A 585 54.35 -9.36 3.83
C VAL A 585 55.08 -8.05 3.52
N THR A 586 54.89 -7.52 2.30
CA THR A 586 55.66 -6.37 1.83
C THR A 586 55.20 -5.05 2.46
N ASN A 587 53.91 -4.84 2.70
CA ASN A 587 53.45 -3.59 3.34
C ASN A 587 53.73 -3.55 4.85
N THR A 588 53.71 -4.70 5.54
CA THR A 588 54.09 -4.74 6.95
C THR A 588 55.54 -4.29 7.13
N MET A 589 56.42 -4.70 6.21
CA MET A 589 57.85 -4.37 6.22
C MET A 589 58.14 -2.94 5.72
N ILE A 590 57.48 -2.48 4.65
CA ILE A 590 57.74 -1.14 4.08
C ILE A 590 57.09 0.00 4.89
N PHE A 591 55.93 -0.23 5.50
CA PHE A 591 55.18 0.86 6.15
C PHE A 591 55.07 0.70 7.68
N ASN A 592 55.75 -0.29 8.27
CA ASN A 592 55.71 -0.58 9.71
C ASN A 592 54.29 -0.65 10.31
N LEU A 593 53.31 -1.08 9.49
CA LEU A 593 51.93 -1.25 9.91
C LEU A 593 51.76 -2.66 10.48
N HIS A 594 51.95 -2.81 11.80
CA HIS A 594 51.47 -4.00 12.51
C HIS A 594 49.94 -4.01 12.49
N PHE A 595 49.36 -4.79 11.57
CA PHE A 595 47.92 -5.05 11.57
C PHE A 595 47.57 -5.95 12.78
N SER A 596 47.04 -5.33 13.83
CA SER A 596 46.35 -6.02 14.92
C SER A 596 45.16 -6.80 14.34
N SER A 597 44.94 -8.01 14.86
CA SER A 597 43.98 -9.03 14.40
C SER A 597 42.50 -8.59 14.36
N ASP A 598 42.17 -7.38 14.79
CA ASP A 598 40.80 -6.87 14.86
C ASP A 598 40.32 -6.16 13.58
N LEU A 599 41.23 -5.77 12.67
CA LEU A 599 40.84 -5.13 11.40
C LEU A 599 40.46 -6.10 10.27
N ASN A 600 40.39 -7.40 10.55
CA ASN A 600 40.07 -8.42 9.55
C ASN A 600 38.58 -8.54 9.21
N LYS A 601 37.69 -7.75 9.83
CA LYS A 601 36.24 -7.82 9.56
C LYS A 601 35.68 -6.64 8.75
N GLU A 602 36.20 -5.43 8.92
CA GLU A 602 35.65 -4.26 8.21
C GLU A 602 36.23 -4.07 6.81
N VAL A 603 37.52 -4.34 6.60
CA VAL A 603 38.15 -4.15 5.28
C VAL A 603 37.88 -5.35 4.35
N LEU A 604 37.75 -6.57 4.89
CA LEU A 604 37.33 -7.75 4.10
C LEU A 604 35.84 -7.72 3.73
N GLY A 605 34.98 -7.04 4.50
CA GLY A 605 33.56 -6.93 4.18
C GLY A 605 33.27 -6.06 2.96
N ASN A 606 34.04 -4.97 2.78
CA ASN A 606 33.80 -4.00 1.71
C ASN A 606 34.48 -4.34 0.37
N ALA A 607 35.36 -5.35 0.33
CA ALA A 607 36.00 -5.80 -0.91
C ALA A 607 35.34 -7.06 -1.52
N ILE A 608 34.32 -7.64 -0.87
CA ILE A 608 33.54 -8.78 -1.39
C ILE A 608 32.17 -8.33 -1.96
N LEU A 609 31.82 -7.05 -1.84
CA LEU A 609 30.52 -6.50 -2.28
C LEU A 609 30.63 -5.39 -3.35
N ALA A 610 31.75 -5.32 -4.08
CA ALA A 610 31.89 -4.46 -5.26
C ALA A 610 32.30 -5.28 -6.48
#